data_AF-A0A9E1P524-F1
#
_entry.id   AF-A0A9E1P524-F1
#
_cell.length_a   1.000
_cell.length_b   1.000
_cell.length_c   1.000
_cell.angle_alpha   90.00
_cell.angle_beta   90.00
_cell.angle_gamma   90.00
#
_symmetry.space_group_name_H-M   'P 1'
#
loop_
_entity.id
_entity.type
_entity.pdbx_description
1 polymer ?
#
loop_
_entity_poly.entity_id
_entity_poly.type
_entity_poly.pdbx_seq_one_letter_code
_entity_poly.pdbx_strand_id
1 'polypeptide(L)'
;MKKLKLLILASTTVFIYSCSAPVGVWRKSPYSKPLNIDCIKKAFHDIENVEYRYAGKKVTDEDDWGHPLVNVYRFNYTYKSINNSFFFIVNKGNRVEYRHEYTVLSKDYRKNSVDEIRSFMNKIENNIGKYCNLKDFVKRVHEKCLKIKCSAI
;
A
#
# COMPACT_ATOMS: atom_id res chain seq x y z
N MET A 1 -33.16 64.31 -0.11
CA MET A 1 -32.72 63.06 0.55
C MET A 1 -32.79 61.90 -0.45
N LYS A 2 -31.65 61.50 -1.04
CA LYS A 2 -31.59 60.39 -2.02
C LYS A 2 -31.10 59.13 -1.29
N LYS A 3 -31.92 58.08 -1.28
CA LYS A 3 -31.60 56.77 -0.68
C LYS A 3 -30.63 56.03 -1.60
N LEU A 4 -29.38 55.89 -1.17
CA LEU A 4 -28.37 55.06 -1.83
C LEU A 4 -28.70 53.59 -1.53
N LYS A 5 -29.21 52.86 -2.53
CA LYS A 5 -29.40 51.41 -2.44
C LYS A 5 -28.06 50.73 -2.72
N LEU A 6 -27.42 50.24 -1.67
CA LEU A 6 -26.19 49.46 -1.73
C LEU A 6 -26.54 48.06 -2.31
N LEU A 7 -26.18 47.81 -3.56
CA LEU A 7 -26.26 46.47 -4.17
C LEU A 7 -25.07 45.66 -3.65
N ILE A 8 -25.33 44.77 -2.69
CA ILE A 8 -24.35 43.78 -2.23
C ILE A 8 -24.33 42.68 -3.29
N LEU A 9 -23.36 42.73 -4.21
CA LEU A 9 -23.01 41.59 -5.05
C LEU A 9 -22.39 40.52 -4.13
N ALA A 10 -23.18 39.51 -3.78
CA ALA A 10 -22.67 38.28 -3.18
C ALA A 10 -21.85 37.55 -4.24
N SER A 11 -20.53 37.76 -4.24
CA SER A 11 -19.59 36.94 -4.99
C SER A 11 -19.56 35.55 -4.37
N THR A 12 -20.37 34.63 -4.90
CA THR A 12 -20.24 33.21 -4.62
C THR A 12 -18.98 32.70 -5.32
N THR A 13 -17.85 32.78 -4.62
CA THR A 13 -16.62 32.07 -5.00
C THR A 13 -16.88 30.57 -4.93
N VAL A 14 -17.21 29.98 -6.08
CA VAL A 14 -17.27 28.53 -6.26
C VAL A 14 -15.83 28.01 -6.19
N PHE A 15 -15.41 27.55 -5.02
CA PHE A 15 -14.19 26.78 -4.88
C PHE A 15 -14.39 25.40 -5.53
N ILE A 16 -14.02 25.27 -6.80
CA ILE A 16 -13.95 23.99 -7.49
C ILE A 16 -12.68 23.27 -7.00
N TYR A 17 -12.70 22.75 -5.77
CA TYR A 17 -11.67 21.82 -5.32
C TYR A 17 -11.82 20.53 -6.12
N SER A 18 -11.08 20.39 -7.21
CA SER A 18 -10.98 19.11 -7.88
C SER A 18 -10.05 18.21 -7.05
N CYS A 19 -10.63 17.54 -6.04
CA CYS A 19 -9.89 16.58 -5.22
C CYS A 19 -9.42 15.42 -6.11
N SER A 20 -8.11 15.28 -6.29
CA SER A 20 -7.51 14.07 -6.87
C SER A 20 -7.83 12.89 -5.96
N ALA A 21 -8.60 11.93 -6.45
CA ALA A 21 -8.87 10.69 -5.71
C ALA A 21 -7.67 9.74 -5.84
N PRO A 22 -7.35 8.94 -4.80
CA PRO A 22 -6.34 7.90 -4.90
C PRO A 22 -6.78 6.82 -5.87
N VAL A 23 -5.87 6.44 -6.76
CA VAL A 23 -6.03 5.34 -7.72
C VAL A 23 -4.91 4.34 -7.48
N GLY A 24 -5.22 3.05 -7.42
CA GLY A 24 -4.19 2.05 -7.15
C GLY A 24 -4.70 0.71 -6.63
N VAL A 25 -3.82 0.01 -5.93
CA VAL A 25 -4.05 -1.34 -5.42
C VAL A 25 -3.52 -1.47 -3.98
N TRP A 26 -4.32 -2.07 -3.12
CA TRP A 26 -3.98 -2.42 -1.76
C TRP A 26 -4.05 -3.93 -1.60
N ARG A 27 -3.05 -4.51 -0.95
CA ARG A 27 -2.98 -5.94 -0.68
C ARG A 27 -2.66 -6.19 0.78
N LYS A 28 -3.39 -7.10 1.39
CA LYS A 28 -3.15 -7.51 2.78
C LYS A 28 -3.32 -9.01 2.97
N SER A 29 -2.54 -9.59 3.88
CA SER A 29 -2.69 -10.99 4.26
C SER A 29 -2.38 -11.21 5.74
N PRO A 30 -3.34 -11.73 6.53
CA PRO A 30 -3.08 -12.10 7.91
C PRO A 30 -2.29 -13.41 8.00
N TYR A 31 -1.37 -13.47 8.95
CA TYR A 31 -0.53 -14.63 9.25
C TYR A 31 -0.43 -14.89 10.75
N SER A 32 -0.60 -16.16 11.12
CA SER A 32 -0.50 -16.64 12.50
C SER A 32 0.90 -17.17 12.86
N LYS A 33 1.80 -17.30 11.89
CA LYS A 33 3.16 -17.82 12.11
C LYS A 33 4.14 -16.69 12.40
N PRO A 34 5.15 -16.92 13.26
CA PRO A 34 6.25 -15.98 13.46
C PRO A 34 6.94 -15.63 12.14
N LEU A 35 7.26 -14.35 11.98
CA LEU A 35 7.96 -13.85 10.80
C LEU A 35 9.44 -14.23 10.84
N ASN A 36 9.89 -15.05 9.90
CA ASN A 36 11.31 -15.31 9.70
C ASN A 36 11.88 -14.27 8.71
N ILE A 37 12.51 -13.22 9.21
CA ILE A 37 13.02 -12.14 8.36
C ILE A 37 14.11 -12.60 7.40
N ASP A 38 14.91 -13.59 7.77
CA ASP A 38 15.99 -14.07 6.91
C ASP A 38 15.46 -14.82 5.69
N CYS A 39 14.34 -15.56 5.83
CA CYS A 39 13.68 -16.15 4.66
C CYS A 39 13.11 -15.06 3.74
N ILE A 40 12.58 -13.98 4.30
CA ILE A 40 12.04 -12.85 3.53
C ILE A 40 13.17 -12.15 2.78
N LYS A 41 14.30 -11.86 3.42
CA LYS A 41 15.49 -11.31 2.74
C LYS A 41 15.95 -12.20 1.59
N LYS A 42 15.99 -13.53 1.80
CA LYS A 42 16.33 -14.50 0.74
C LYS A 42 15.34 -14.49 -0.42
N ALA A 43 14.05 -14.27 -0.16
CA ALA A 43 13.03 -14.18 -1.20
C ALA A 43 13.28 -13.05 -2.22
N PHE A 44 14.10 -12.06 -1.85
CA PHE A 44 14.42 -10.89 -2.67
C PHE A 44 15.84 -10.86 -3.20
N HIS A 45 16.68 -11.83 -2.83
CA HIS A 45 18.05 -11.91 -3.34
C HIS A 45 18.08 -11.94 -4.88
N ASP A 46 17.10 -12.60 -5.50
CA ASP A 46 17.01 -12.77 -6.96
C ASP A 46 16.10 -11.73 -7.64
N ILE A 47 15.67 -10.70 -6.91
CA ILE A 47 14.91 -9.59 -7.48
C ILE A 47 15.81 -8.36 -7.48
N GLU A 48 16.23 -7.94 -8.67
CA GLU A 48 17.00 -6.70 -8.83
C GLU A 48 16.28 -5.51 -8.19
N ASN A 49 17.06 -4.63 -7.56
CA ASN A 49 16.61 -3.36 -6.98
C ASN A 49 15.61 -3.46 -5.81
N VAL A 50 15.71 -4.51 -4.98
CA VAL A 50 15.01 -4.60 -3.69
C VAL A 50 15.98 -4.33 -2.55
N GLU A 51 15.74 -3.27 -1.77
CA GLU A 51 16.49 -2.90 -0.57
C GLU A 51 15.68 -3.20 0.70
N TYR A 52 16.24 -4.02 1.59
CA TYR A 52 15.69 -4.22 2.93
C TYR A 52 16.04 -3.06 3.86
N ARG A 53 15.05 -2.51 4.58
CA ARG A 53 15.28 -1.56 5.70
C ARG A 53 14.38 -1.87 6.89
N TYR A 54 14.97 -2.25 8.02
CA TYR A 54 14.22 -2.32 9.27
C TYR A 54 13.70 -0.93 9.64
N ALA A 55 12.37 -0.75 9.66
CA ALA A 55 11.74 0.54 9.90
C ALA A 55 11.45 0.82 11.40
N GLY A 56 11.84 -0.10 12.29
CA GLY A 56 11.72 0.07 13.74
C GLY A 56 10.39 -0.38 14.34
N LYS A 57 10.22 -0.08 15.62
CA LYS A 57 8.96 -0.20 16.36
C LYS A 57 8.15 1.08 16.18
N LYS A 58 7.00 1.00 15.53
CA LYS A 58 6.03 2.10 15.53
C LYS A 58 4.90 1.74 16.50
N VAL A 59 5.09 2.10 17.77
CA VAL A 59 4.13 1.82 18.86
C VAL A 59 2.87 2.69 18.75
N THR A 60 2.88 3.71 17.89
CA THR A 60 1.78 4.69 17.72
C THR A 60 0.80 4.35 16.61
N ASP A 61 1.13 3.40 15.74
CA ASP A 61 0.22 2.97 14.67
C ASP A 61 -0.59 1.77 15.17
N GLU A 62 -1.83 1.61 14.70
CA GLU A 62 -2.73 0.50 15.06
C GLU A 62 -3.03 -0.39 13.84
N ASP A 63 -3.32 -1.68 14.08
CA ASP A 63 -3.87 -2.56 13.04
C ASP A 63 -5.34 -2.24 12.75
N ASP A 64 -5.95 -2.92 11.77
CA ASP A 64 -7.37 -2.71 11.40
C ASP A 64 -8.36 -3.01 12.55
N TRP A 65 -7.87 -3.52 13.69
CA TRP A 65 -8.64 -3.86 14.89
C TRP A 65 -8.30 -2.96 16.10
N GLY A 66 -7.52 -1.88 15.89
CA GLY A 66 -7.13 -0.96 16.96
C GLY A 66 -6.02 -1.49 17.88
N HIS A 67 -5.32 -2.57 17.51
CA HIS A 67 -4.21 -3.04 18.32
C HIS A 67 -2.92 -2.31 17.97
N PRO A 68 -2.13 -1.87 18.97
CA PRO A 68 -0.85 -1.22 18.71
C PRO A 68 0.09 -2.13 17.93
N LEU A 69 0.71 -1.58 16.89
CA LEU A 69 1.76 -2.23 16.15
C LEU A 69 3.02 -2.29 17.01
N VAL A 70 3.67 -3.45 17.06
CA VAL A 70 4.85 -3.68 17.91
C VAL A 70 6.11 -3.63 17.08
N ASN A 71 6.13 -4.25 15.90
CA ASN A 71 7.28 -4.23 15.00
C ASN A 71 6.81 -4.02 13.55
N VAL A 72 7.48 -3.13 12.81
CA VAL A 72 7.23 -2.92 11.38
C VAL A 72 8.51 -3.20 10.59
N TYR A 73 8.46 -4.23 9.76
CA TYR A 73 9.54 -4.61 8.86
C TYR A 73 9.23 -4.10 7.46
N ARG A 74 9.96 -3.08 7.01
CA ARG A 74 9.76 -2.45 5.70
C ARG A 74 10.76 -3.02 4.69
N PHE A 75 10.30 -3.19 3.46
CA PHE A 75 11.13 -3.58 2.34
C PHE A 75 10.85 -2.60 1.22
N ASN A 76 11.86 -1.86 0.80
CA ASN A 76 11.76 -0.89 -0.27
C ASN A 76 12.21 -1.53 -1.57
N TYR A 77 11.65 -1.13 -2.68
CA TYR A 77 12.13 -1.56 -3.99
C TYR A 77 11.88 -0.48 -5.03
N THR A 78 12.68 -0.57 -6.09
CA THR A 78 12.50 0.24 -7.30
C THR A 78 12.23 -0.69 -8.47
N TYR A 79 11.09 -0.53 -9.14
CA TYR A 79 10.73 -1.31 -10.32
C TYR A 79 10.30 -0.36 -11.45
N LYS A 80 11.02 -0.36 -12.57
CA LYS A 80 10.74 0.54 -13.72
C LYS A 80 10.55 2.01 -13.29
N SER A 81 11.46 2.53 -12.48
CA SER A 81 11.41 3.89 -11.89
C SER A 81 10.29 4.14 -10.88
N ILE A 82 9.50 3.12 -10.52
CA ILE A 82 8.51 3.19 -9.44
C ILE A 82 9.20 2.81 -8.13
N ASN A 83 9.29 3.75 -7.20
CA ASN A 83 9.72 3.49 -5.82
C ASN A 83 8.51 3.09 -4.99
N ASN A 84 8.60 1.95 -4.31
CA ASN A 84 7.51 1.48 -3.47
C ASN A 84 8.01 0.65 -2.28
N SER A 85 7.10 0.29 -1.38
CA SER A 85 7.40 -0.52 -0.20
C SER A 85 6.32 -1.58 0.06
N PHE A 86 6.73 -2.66 0.71
CA PHE A 86 5.82 -3.55 1.41
C PHE A 86 6.29 -3.76 2.85
N PHE A 87 5.38 -4.29 3.66
CA PHE A 87 5.51 -4.32 5.11
C PHE A 87 5.10 -5.68 5.66
N PHE A 88 5.81 -6.10 6.69
CA PHE A 88 5.29 -7.04 7.65
C PHE A 88 5.12 -6.34 8.99
N ILE A 89 3.93 -6.43 9.52
CA ILE A 89 3.52 -5.74 10.73
C ILE A 89 3.23 -6.80 11.78
N VAL A 90 3.87 -6.70 12.94
CA VAL A 90 3.63 -7.60 14.07
C VAL A 90 2.90 -6.83 15.16
N ASN A 91 1.73 -7.29 15.57
CA ASN A 91 0.96 -6.68 16.66
C ASN A 91 1.30 -7.29 18.04
N LYS A 92 0.68 -6.75 19.10
CA LYS A 92 0.89 -7.23 20.49
C LYS A 92 0.56 -8.71 20.72
N GLY A 93 -0.32 -9.29 19.90
CA GLY A 93 -0.67 -10.71 19.94
C GLY A 93 0.26 -11.61 19.12
N ASN A 94 1.42 -11.11 18.69
CA ASN A 94 2.34 -11.79 17.76
C ASN A 94 1.70 -12.21 16.43
N ARG A 95 0.57 -11.60 16.05
CA ARG A 95 -0.02 -11.79 14.73
C ARG A 95 0.74 -10.94 13.74
N VAL A 96 1.00 -11.51 12.58
CA VAL A 96 1.72 -10.86 11.50
C VAL A 96 0.71 -10.48 10.42
N GLU A 97 0.76 -9.25 9.94
CA GLU A 97 0.03 -8.82 8.76
C GLU A 97 1.03 -8.39 7.68
N TYR A 98 0.89 -8.98 6.51
CA TYR A 98 1.53 -8.48 5.29
C TYR A 98 0.70 -7.34 4.73
N ARG A 99 1.35 -6.22 4.37
CA ARG A 99 0.75 -5.12 3.62
C ARG A 99 1.61 -4.73 2.43
N HIS A 100 0.98 -4.56 1.27
CA HIS A 100 1.64 -4.05 0.07
C HIS A 100 0.67 -3.14 -0.67
N GLU A 101 1.04 -1.89 -0.81
CA GLU A 101 0.20 -0.85 -1.40
C GLU A 101 0.95 -0.17 -2.54
N TYR A 102 0.22 0.19 -3.60
CA TYR A 102 0.65 1.19 -4.56
C TYR A 102 -0.52 2.11 -4.86
N THR A 103 -0.38 3.40 -4.55
CA THR A 103 -1.39 4.42 -4.85
C THR A 103 -0.76 5.65 -5.48
N VAL A 104 -1.48 6.25 -6.41
CA VAL A 104 -1.13 7.52 -7.04
C VAL A 104 -2.31 8.49 -6.93
N LEU A 105 -2.01 9.76 -6.65
CA LEU A 105 -2.98 10.85 -6.69
C LEU A 105 -2.95 11.42 -8.10
N SER A 106 -3.80 10.93 -9.00
CA SER A 106 -3.84 11.46 -10.37
C SER A 106 -5.21 11.31 -11.03
N LYS A 107 -5.62 12.36 -11.76
CA LYS A 107 -6.72 12.30 -12.73
C LYS A 107 -6.31 11.51 -13.99
N ASP A 108 -5.01 11.54 -14.33
CA ASP A 108 -4.41 10.94 -15.52
C ASP A 108 -3.56 9.73 -15.15
N TYR A 109 -4.09 8.83 -14.31
CA TYR A 109 -3.36 7.62 -13.97
C TYR A 109 -3.15 6.77 -15.23
N ARG A 110 -1.90 6.43 -15.52
CA ARG A 110 -1.59 5.47 -16.58
C ARG A 110 -1.94 4.08 -16.04
N LYS A 111 -3.10 3.54 -16.44
CA LYS A 111 -3.55 2.19 -16.06
C LYS A 111 -2.43 1.14 -16.18
N ASN A 112 -1.63 1.24 -17.25
CA ASN A 112 -0.47 0.37 -17.50
C ASN A 112 0.51 0.31 -16.32
N SER A 113 0.76 1.42 -15.62
CA SER A 113 1.66 1.44 -14.47
C SER A 113 1.09 0.68 -13.28
N VAL A 114 -0.23 0.66 -13.10
CA VAL A 114 -0.88 -0.12 -12.03
C VAL A 114 -0.90 -1.60 -12.36
N ASP A 115 -1.14 -1.99 -13.60
CA ASP A 115 -1.08 -3.39 -14.01
C ASP A 115 0.34 -3.95 -13.94
N GLU A 116 1.34 -3.16 -14.34
CA GLU A 116 2.77 -3.53 -14.23
C GLU A 116 3.22 -3.71 -12.78
N ILE A 117 2.89 -2.77 -11.89
CA ILE A 117 3.26 -2.91 -10.47
C ILE A 117 2.51 -4.08 -9.83
N ARG A 118 1.22 -4.31 -10.16
CA ARG A 118 0.45 -5.47 -9.67
C ARG A 118 1.11 -6.80 -10.04
N SER A 119 1.60 -6.92 -11.28
CA SER A 119 2.35 -8.10 -11.72
C SER A 119 3.64 -8.28 -10.91
N PHE A 120 4.35 -7.18 -10.63
CA PHE A 120 5.55 -7.23 -9.80
C PHE A 120 5.25 -7.57 -8.32
N MET A 121 4.15 -7.05 -7.76
CA MET A 121 3.65 -7.42 -6.43
C MET A 121 3.36 -8.93 -6.37
N ASN A 122 2.75 -9.53 -7.39
CA ASN A 122 2.55 -10.99 -7.46
C ASN A 122 3.90 -11.73 -7.45
N LYS A 123 4.92 -11.25 -8.17
CA LYS A 123 6.25 -11.87 -8.17
C LYS A 123 6.87 -11.86 -6.77
N ILE A 124 6.77 -10.73 -6.07
CA ILE A 124 7.20 -10.56 -4.68
C ILE A 124 6.49 -11.59 -3.77
N GLU A 125 5.17 -11.67 -3.86
CA GLU A 125 4.34 -12.54 -3.01
C GLU A 125 4.59 -14.02 -3.28
N ASN A 126 4.77 -14.41 -4.55
CA ASN A 126 5.15 -15.77 -4.94
C ASN A 126 6.52 -16.16 -4.39
N ASN A 127 7.51 -15.26 -4.49
CA ASN A 127 8.84 -15.50 -3.95
C ASN A 127 8.82 -15.66 -2.43
N ILE A 128 8.09 -14.80 -1.72
CA ILE A 128 7.87 -14.95 -0.27
C ILE A 128 7.26 -16.33 0.03
N GLY A 129 6.19 -16.69 -0.68
CA GLY A 129 5.54 -17.99 -0.54
C GLY A 129 6.50 -19.18 -0.69
N LYS A 130 7.34 -19.14 -1.73
CA LYS A 130 8.33 -20.17 -2.05
C LYS A 130 9.46 -20.25 -1.02
N TYR A 131 10.18 -19.14 -0.81
CA TYR A 131 11.39 -19.12 0.03
C TYR A 131 11.11 -19.24 1.52
N CYS A 132 9.93 -18.81 1.98
CA CYS A 132 9.51 -18.94 3.37
C CYS A 132 8.63 -20.16 3.64
N ASN A 133 8.42 -21.04 2.64
CA ASN A 133 7.56 -22.22 2.73
C ASN A 133 6.16 -21.87 3.29
N LEU A 134 5.61 -20.73 2.86
CA LEU A 134 4.29 -20.26 3.24
C LEU A 134 3.27 -20.77 2.22
N LYS A 135 2.89 -22.05 2.39
CA LYS A 135 1.84 -22.68 1.56
C LYS A 135 0.59 -21.83 1.56
N ASP A 136 0.06 -21.54 0.37
CA ASP A 136 -1.12 -20.70 0.13
C ASP A 136 -0.96 -19.21 0.50
N PHE A 137 0.28 -18.68 0.58
CA PHE A 137 0.50 -17.25 0.84
C PHE A 137 -0.26 -16.36 -0.12
N VAL A 138 -0.06 -16.56 -1.41
CA VAL A 138 -0.72 -15.78 -2.46
C VAL A 138 -2.24 -15.90 -2.39
N LYS A 139 -2.78 -17.08 -2.07
CA LYS A 139 -4.23 -17.29 -1.94
C LYS A 139 -4.84 -16.54 -0.75
N ARG A 140 -4.04 -16.24 0.28
CA ARG A 140 -4.46 -15.46 1.45
C ARG A 140 -4.25 -13.96 1.27
N VAL A 141 -3.68 -13.51 0.15
CA VAL A 141 -3.54 -12.09 -0.15
C VAL A 141 -4.89 -11.58 -0.65
N HIS A 142 -5.51 -10.71 0.14
CA HIS A 142 -6.71 -9.99 -0.25
C HIS A 142 -6.32 -8.72 -0.99
N GLU A 143 -6.76 -8.60 -2.24
CA GLU A 143 -6.54 -7.42 -3.07
C GLU A 143 -7.79 -6.52 -3.07
N LYS A 144 -7.56 -5.21 -2.97
CA LYS A 144 -8.57 -4.16 -3.14
C LYS A 144 -8.06 -3.13 -4.14
N CYS A 145 -8.83 -2.88 -5.17
CA CYS A 145 -8.52 -1.86 -6.17
C CYS A 145 -9.27 -0.55 -5.86
N LEU A 146 -8.56 0.56 -5.98
CA LEU A 146 -9.11 1.90 -5.81
C LEU A 146 -9.29 2.54 -7.18
N LYS A 147 -10.54 2.82 -7.56
CA LYS A 147 -10.92 3.50 -8.82
C LYS A 147 -10.47 2.79 -10.11
N ILE A 148 -9.98 1.54 -10.01
CA ILE A 148 -9.69 0.63 -11.12
C ILE A 148 -10.37 -0.72 -10.87
N LYS A 149 -10.47 -1.56 -11.91
CA LYS A 149 -10.92 -2.95 -11.75
C LYS A 149 -9.73 -3.83 -11.38
N CYS A 150 -9.88 -4.65 -10.34
CA CYS A 150 -8.99 -5.79 -10.15
C CYS A 150 -9.37 -6.83 -11.20
N SER A 151 -8.62 -6.91 -12.29
CA SER A 151 -8.65 -8.08 -13.17
C SER A 151 -8.13 -9.29 -12.40
N ALA A 152 -8.79 -10.44 -12.55
CA ALA A 152 -8.18 -11.72 -12.21
C ALA A 152 -6.93 -11.89 -13.08
N ILE A 153 -5.81 -12.22 -12.44
CA ILE A 153 -4.56 -12.61 -13.11
C ILE A 153 -4.51 -14.13 -13.12
#